data_AF-A0A922Y0T0-F1
#
_entry.id   AF-A0A922Y0T0-F1
#
_cell.length_a   1.000
_cell.length_b   1.000
_cell.length_c   1.000
_cell.angle_alpha   90.00
_cell.angle_beta   90.00
_cell.angle_gamma   90.00
#
_symmetry.space_group_name_H-M   'P 1'
#
loop_
_entity.id
_entity.type
_entity.pdbx_description
1 polymer ?
#
loop_
_entity_poly.entity_id
_entity_poly.type
_entity_poly.pdbx_seq_one_letter_code
_entity_poly.pdbx_strand_id
1 'polypeptide(L)' 'LVLLDRLDQAVLAKAFRGELVPQDPNDEPASALLDRIRAEREAAGGIPRRRGRRSSAASGDA' A
#
# COMPACT_ATOMS: atom_id res chain seq x y z
N LEU A 1 31.44 1.69 11.30
CA LEU A 1 30.15 0.98 11.52
C LEU A 1 28.98 1.97 11.48
N VAL A 2 28.91 2.98 12.35
CA VAL A 2 27.82 4.00 12.39
C VAL A 2 27.50 4.71 11.04
N LEU A 3 28.49 4.90 10.16
CA LEU A 3 28.27 5.54 8.86
C LEU A 3 27.46 4.66 7.89
N LEU A 4 27.60 3.33 7.98
CA LEU A 4 26.84 2.38 7.16
C LEU A 4 25.35 2.47 7.53
N ASP A 5 25.04 2.47 8.82
CA ASP A 5 23.66 2.54 9.31
C ASP A 5 22.92 3.80 8.82
N ARG A 6 23.64 4.93 8.73
CA ARG A 6 23.08 6.20 8.22
C ARG A 6 22.87 6.17 6.71
N LEU A 7 23.75 5.51 5.98
CA LEU A 7 23.59 5.31 4.54
C LEU A 7 22.38 4.42 4.26
N ASP A 8 22.21 3.33 5.00
CA ASP A 8 21.10 2.40 4.85
C ASP A 8 19.76 3.10 5.13
N GLN A 9 19.69 3.89 6.21
CA GLN A 9 18.51 4.71 6.51
C GLN A 9 18.19 5.70 5.38
N ALA A 10 19.21 6.37 4.83
CA ALA A 10 19.01 7.33 3.75
C ALA A 10 18.54 6.67 2.45
N VAL A 11 19.09 5.51 2.10
CA VAL A 11 18.71 4.74 0.91
C VAL A 11 17.28 4.19 1.06
N LEU A 12 16.95 3.62 2.21
CA LEU A 12 15.59 3.14 2.50
C LEU A 12 14.56 4.29 2.41
N ALA A 13 14.90 5.46 2.98
CA ALA A 13 14.01 6.62 2.90
C ALA A 13 13.75 7.06 1.46
N LYS A 14 14.79 7.06 0.60
CA LYS A 14 14.64 7.34 -0.84
C LYS A 14 13.82 6.26 -1.56
N ALA A 15 14.02 4.99 -1.21
CA ALA A 15 13.27 3.86 -1.76
C ALA A 15 11.77 3.98 -1.48
N PHE A 16 11.39 4.28 -0.24
CA PHE A 16 9.99 4.46 0.14
C PHE A 16 9.32 5.67 -0.52
N ARG A 17 10.09 6.72 -0.86
CA ARG A 17 9.59 7.87 -1.63
C ARG A 17 9.60 7.65 -3.15
N GLY A 18 10.17 6.56 -3.64
CA GLY A 18 10.31 6.29 -5.08
C GLY A 18 11.46 7.05 -5.76
N GLU A 19 12.37 7.66 -4.99
CA GLU A 19 13.43 8.56 -5.50
C GLU A 19 14.70 7.83 -5.98
N LEU A 20 14.69 6.50 -6.03
CA LEU A 20 15.86 5.71 -6.47
C LEU A 20 16.06 5.72 -7.99
N VAL A 21 15.06 6.16 -8.73
CA VAL A 21 15.07 6.26 -10.20
C VAL A 21 14.55 7.64 -10.59
N PRO A 22 15.12 8.29 -11.63
CA PRO A 22 14.56 9.54 -12.16
C PRO A 22 13.07 9.38 -12.48
N GLN A 23 12.27 10.32 -11.98
CA GLN A 23 10.83 10.37 -12.25
C GLN A 23 10.59 11.19 -13.52
N ASP A 24 9.68 10.76 -14.40
CA ASP A 24 9.23 11.60 -15.52
C ASP A 24 8.16 12.57 -15.00
N PRO A 25 8.32 13.89 -15.16
CA PRO A 25 7.27 14.84 -14.78
C PRO A 25 5.94 14.65 -15.53
N ASN A 26 5.95 13.90 -16.64
CA ASN A 26 4.76 13.54 -17.40
C ASN A 26 4.14 12.20 -16.96
N ASP A 27 4.74 11.50 -15.99
CA ASP A 27 4.14 10.30 -15.41
C ASP A 27 2.79 10.64 -14.76
N GLU A 28 1.86 9.71 -14.86
CA GLU A 28 0.56 9.88 -14.21
C GLU A 28 0.69 9.89 -12.68
N PRO A 29 -0.08 10.73 -11.96
CA PRO A 29 -0.08 10.67 -10.51
C PRO A 29 -0.68 9.34 -10.04
N ALA A 30 -0.16 8.80 -8.94
CA ALA A 30 -0.66 7.54 -8.38
C ALA A 30 -2.17 7.53 -8.12
N SER A 31 -2.77 8.69 -7.84
CA SER A 31 -4.23 8.85 -7.69
C SER A 31 -5.01 8.39 -8.93
N ALA A 32 -4.53 8.68 -10.14
CA ALA A 32 -5.20 8.30 -11.38
C ALA A 32 -5.24 6.77 -11.56
N LEU A 33 -4.16 6.07 -11.20
CA LEU A 33 -4.13 4.61 -11.17
C LEU A 33 -5.09 4.05 -10.11
N LEU A 34 -5.11 4.63 -8.90
CA LEU A 34 -5.99 4.19 -7.81
C LEU A 34 -7.48 4.37 -8.16
N ASP A 35 -7.83 5.44 -8.87
CA ASP A 35 -9.20 5.69 -9.34
C ASP A 35 -9.64 4.63 -10.37
N ARG A 36 -8.77 4.29 -11.33
CA ARG A 36 -9.02 3.18 -12.28
C ARG A 36 -9.21 1.85 -11.56
N ILE A 37 -8.32 1.53 -10.61
CA ILE A 37 -8.43 0.32 -9.79
C ILE A 37 -9.76 0.29 -9.01
N ARG A 38 -10.21 1.43 -8.46
CA ARG A 38 -11.49 1.51 -7.75
C ARG A 38 -12.67 1.24 -8.70
N ALA A 39 -12.70 1.91 -9.85
CA ALA A 39 -13.75 1.73 -10.85
C ALA A 39 -13.81 0.28 -11.36
N GLU A 40 -12.65 -0.32 -11.65
CA GLU A 40 -12.56 -1.74 -12.06
C GLU A 40 -13.08 -2.68 -10.96
N ARG A 41 -12.75 -2.41 -9.69
CA ARG A 41 -13.24 -3.21 -8.56
C ARG A 41 -14.75 -3.09 -8.36
N GLU A 42 -15.31 -1.90 -8.54
CA GLU A 42 -16.75 -1.67 -8.46
C GLU A 42 -17.48 -2.40 -9.61
N ALA A 43 -16.95 -2.30 -10.83
CA ALA A 43 -17.46 -3.01 -11.99
C ALA A 43 -17.37 -4.55 -11.84
N ALA A 44 -16.31 -5.05 -11.20
CA ALA A 44 -16.11 -6.48 -10.93
C ALA A 44 -16.93 -7.03 -9.74
N GLY A 45 -17.82 -6.23 -9.12
CA GLY A 45 -18.66 -6.68 -7.99
C GLY A 45 -17.96 -6.65 -6.63
N GLY A 46 -16.87 -5.89 -6.49
CA GLY A 46 -16.08 -5.75 -5.27
C GLY A 46 -15.01 -6.84 -5.10
N ILE A 47 -14.03 -6.58 -4.22
CA ILE A 47 -13.08 -7.62 -3.80
C ILE A 47 -13.87 -8.68 -3.03
N PRO A 48 -13.77 -9.99 -3.35
CA PRO A 48 -14.36 -11.01 -2.49
C PRO A 48 -13.78 -10.82 -1.10
N ARG A 49 -14.61 -10.37 -0.15
CA ARG A 49 -14.19 -10.23 1.25
C ARG A 49 -13.66 -11.60 1.65
N ARG A 50 -12.34 -11.67 1.90
CA ARG A 50 -11.67 -12.89 2.34
C ARG A 50 -12.51 -13.45 3.48
N ARG A 51 -13.16 -14.59 3.21
CA ARG A 51 -14.15 -15.25 4.08
C ARG A 51 -13.39 -15.80 5.28
N GLY A 52 -13.03 -14.92 6.20
CA GLY A 52 -11.98 -15.20 7.20
C GLY A 52 -12.00 -14.30 8.42
N ARG A 53 -12.98 -13.40 8.56
CA ARG A 53 -13.32 -12.81 9.86
C ARG A 53 -14.62 -13.43 10.34
N ARG A 54 -14.58 -14.73 10.68
CA ARG A 54 -15.63 -15.30 11.54
C ARG A 54 -15.55 -14.56 12.87
N SER A 55 -16.67 -13.96 13.24
CA SER A 55 -16.99 -13.47 14.57
C SER A 55 -16.55 -14.47 15.64
N SER A 56 -15.59 -14.07 16.46
CA SER A 56 -15.34 -14.65 17.78
C SER A 56 -15.08 -13.52 18.76
N ALA A 57 -16.13 -12.77 19.08
CA ALA A 57 -16.26 -12.09 20.36
C ALA A 57 -17.45 -12.78 21.02
N ALA A 58 -17.11 -13.75 21.86
CA ALA A 58 -18.05 -14.58 22.58
C ALA A 58 -18.91 -13.72 23.50
N SER A 59 -20.19 -14.05 23.50
CA SER A 59 -21.08 -13.94 24.65
C SER A 59 -20.37 -14.42 25.91
N GLY A 60 -20.15 -13.52 26.87
CA GLY A 60 -19.81 -13.86 28.25
C GLY A 60 -20.98 -13.49 29.13
N ASP A 61 -21.88 -14.44 29.34
CA ASP A 61 -22.84 -14.45 30.45
C ASP A 61 -22.73 -15.86 31.07
N ALA A 62 -22.02 -15.92 32.21
CA ALA A 62 -22.07 -16.95 33.25
C ALA A 62 -21.16 -16.52 34.41
#